data_AF-A0A0Q5N5G9-F1
#
_entry.id   AF-A0A0Q5N5G9-F1
#
_cell.length_a   1.000
_cell.length_b   1.000
_cell.length_c   1.000
_cell.angle_alpha   90.00
_cell.angle_beta   90.00
_cell.angle_gamma   90.00
#
_symmetry.space_group_name_H-M   'P 1'
#
loop_
_entity.id
_entity.type
_entity.pdbx_description
1 polymer ?
#
loop_
_entity_poly.entity_id
_entity_poly.type
_entity_poly.pdbx_seq_one_letter_code
_entity_poly.pdbx_strand_id
1 'polypeptide(L)'
;MFINEIMNGSLNIAEYKKLLIVNYIIHYKLEQKLVDMLNADIIEKLQMHTRFKLAALEKDLDYWKIDPASLPDLNFELFVPENNDAEVLGALYVLEGATLGGNVIKKSILKNPDFAYHKDGLNYYGVYGDELSSKWKMFVAVLNETVTEPDYERCIESANKTFNNLIHLTKQHQ
;
A
#
# COMPACT_ATOMS: atom_id res chain seq x y z
N MET A 1 -3.80 -13.69 -2.57
CA MET A 1 -4.47 -12.37 -2.50
C MET A 1 -5.91 -12.56 -2.92
N PHE A 2 -6.88 -12.06 -2.15
CA PHE A 2 -8.32 -12.37 -2.32
C PHE A 2 -9.00 -11.57 -3.45
N ILE A 3 -8.34 -11.42 -4.60
CA ILE A 3 -8.85 -10.60 -5.72
C ILE A 3 -10.11 -11.24 -6.31
N ASN A 4 -10.11 -12.56 -6.47
CA ASN A 4 -11.25 -13.27 -7.06
C ASN A 4 -12.50 -13.13 -6.18
N GLU A 5 -12.31 -13.24 -4.87
CA GLU A 5 -13.34 -13.14 -3.83
C GLU A 5 -13.91 -11.72 -3.74
N ILE A 6 -13.08 -10.69 -3.92
CA ILE A 6 -13.55 -9.30 -4.06
C ILE A 6 -14.44 -9.15 -5.29
N MET A 7 -13.98 -9.67 -6.43
CA MET A 7 -14.61 -9.43 -7.73
C MET A 7 -15.89 -10.25 -7.93
N ASN A 8 -15.96 -11.45 -7.38
CA ASN A 8 -17.16 -12.30 -7.44
C ASN A 8 -18.13 -12.06 -6.26
N GLY A 9 -17.76 -11.21 -5.29
CA GLY A 9 -18.59 -10.88 -4.14
C GLY A 9 -18.62 -11.94 -3.04
N SER A 10 -17.68 -12.90 -3.02
CA SER A 10 -17.61 -13.96 -2.01
C SER A 10 -16.66 -13.66 -0.84
N LEU A 11 -15.97 -12.51 -0.85
CA LEU A 11 -15.08 -12.10 0.24
C LEU A 11 -15.83 -12.05 1.56
N ASN A 12 -15.35 -12.73 2.60
CA ASN A 12 -15.93 -12.60 3.94
C ASN A 12 -15.12 -11.62 4.83
N ILE A 13 -15.69 -11.26 5.99
CA ILE A 13 -15.06 -10.33 6.93
C ILE A 13 -13.68 -10.83 7.41
N ALA A 14 -13.50 -12.12 7.66
CA ALA A 14 -12.22 -12.65 8.14
C ALA A 14 -11.13 -12.52 7.06
N GLU A 15 -11.46 -12.79 5.80
CA GLU A 15 -10.56 -12.60 4.66
C GLU A 15 -10.23 -11.13 4.41
N TYR A 16 -11.23 -10.24 4.55
CA TYR A 16 -11.00 -8.80 4.48
C TYR A 16 -10.02 -8.34 5.58
N LYS A 17 -10.21 -8.80 6.83
CA LYS A 17 -9.29 -8.47 7.93
C LYS A 17 -7.85 -8.92 7.61
N LYS A 18 -7.66 -10.07 6.95
CA LYS A 18 -6.34 -10.52 6.49
C LYS A 18 -5.73 -9.55 5.47
N LEU A 19 -6.50 -9.10 4.48
CA LEU A 19 -6.03 -8.07 3.52
C LEU A 19 -5.64 -6.78 4.23
N LEU A 20 -6.46 -6.34 5.18
CA LEU A 20 -6.23 -5.13 5.95
C LEU A 20 -4.94 -5.22 6.77
N ILE A 21 -4.72 -6.35 7.45
CA ILE A 21 -3.49 -6.60 8.24
C ILE A 21 -2.25 -6.56 7.35
N VAL A 22 -2.28 -7.22 6.18
CA VAL A 22 -1.14 -7.20 5.24
C VAL A 22 -0.81 -5.79 4.78
N ASN A 23 -1.83 -5.00 4.40
CA ASN A 23 -1.63 -3.61 4.00
C ASN A 23 -1.13 -2.75 5.18
N TYR A 24 -1.68 -2.94 6.38
CA TYR A 24 -1.23 -2.23 7.57
C TYR A 24 0.25 -2.49 7.85
N ILE A 25 0.67 -3.76 7.89
CA ILE A 25 2.06 -4.13 8.22
C ILE A 25 3.04 -3.53 7.21
N ILE A 26 2.75 -3.64 5.91
CA ILE A 26 3.69 -3.13 4.89
C ILE A 26 3.84 -1.61 5.00
N HIS A 27 2.75 -0.87 5.17
CA HIS A 27 2.78 0.59 5.25
C HIS A 27 3.41 1.06 6.57
N TYR A 28 3.08 0.42 7.69
CA TYR A 28 3.68 0.68 9.00
C TYR A 28 5.21 0.48 8.98
N LYS A 29 5.69 -0.58 8.32
CA LYS A 29 7.12 -0.89 8.29
C LYS A 29 7.91 -0.03 7.29
N LEU A 30 7.30 0.39 6.18
CA LEU A 30 8.03 1.01 5.07
C LEU A 30 7.77 2.50 4.87
N GLU A 31 6.54 3.02 5.03
CA GLU A 31 6.20 4.37 4.53
C GLU A 31 7.16 5.46 5.05
N GLN A 32 7.33 5.56 6.37
CA GLN A 32 8.19 6.58 6.95
C GLN A 32 9.67 6.36 6.59
N LYS A 33 10.14 5.11 6.63
CA LYS A 33 11.53 4.78 6.28
C LYS A 33 11.87 5.18 4.85
N LEU A 34 10.96 4.92 3.91
CA LEU A 34 11.15 5.30 2.50
C LEU A 34 11.20 6.81 2.35
N VAL A 35 10.31 7.55 3.02
CA VAL A 35 10.31 9.02 2.98
C VAL A 35 11.60 9.59 3.58
N ASP A 36 12.10 9.03 4.68
CA ASP A 36 13.34 9.48 5.33
C ASP A 36 14.60 9.25 4.47
N MET A 37 14.53 8.33 3.48
CA MET A 37 15.61 8.04 2.53
C MET A 37 15.56 8.91 1.27
N LEU A 38 14.43 9.57 1.00
CA LEU A 38 14.32 10.45 -0.17
C LEU A 38 15.05 11.77 0.05
N ASN A 39 15.63 12.31 -1.02
CA ASN A 39 16.09 13.69 -1.00
C ASN A 39 14.91 14.69 -0.87
N ALA A 40 15.20 15.87 -0.33
CA ALA A 40 14.17 16.88 -0.02
C ALA A 40 13.39 17.38 -1.24
N ASP A 41 14.03 17.47 -2.41
CA ASP A 41 13.39 17.90 -3.66
C ASP A 41 12.33 16.89 -4.13
N ILE A 42 12.63 15.59 -4.06
CA ILE A 42 11.65 14.53 -4.37
C ILE A 42 10.49 14.55 -3.36
N ILE A 43 10.78 14.73 -2.07
CA ILE A 43 9.76 14.82 -1.01
C ILE A 43 8.76 15.94 -1.31
N GLU A 44 9.27 17.12 -1.69
CA GLU A 44 8.46 18.28 -2.04
C GLU A 44 7.65 18.04 -3.33
N LYS A 45 8.31 17.61 -4.41
CA LYS A 45 7.66 17.32 -5.71
C LYS A 45 6.55 16.29 -5.60
N LEU A 46 6.75 15.25 -4.79
CA LEU A 46 5.74 14.22 -4.56
C LEU A 46 4.71 14.60 -3.50
N GLN A 47 4.91 15.68 -2.74
CA GLN A 47 4.08 16.04 -1.60
C GLN A 47 3.92 14.85 -0.62
N MET A 48 5.03 14.20 -0.26
CA MET A 48 5.01 12.90 0.43
C MET A 48 4.18 12.89 1.72
N HIS A 49 4.12 14.00 2.46
CA HIS A 49 3.30 14.12 3.66
C HIS A 49 1.79 13.90 3.43
N THR A 50 1.32 14.08 2.19
CA THR A 50 -0.09 13.84 1.79
C THR A 50 -0.33 12.42 1.27
N ARG A 51 0.71 11.57 1.26
CA ARG A 51 0.68 10.23 0.69
C ARG A 51 0.69 9.12 1.72
N PHE A 52 0.88 9.40 3.00
CA PHE A 52 0.84 8.37 4.05
C PHE A 52 -0.56 7.72 4.14
N LYS A 53 -0.62 6.40 3.97
CA LYS A 53 -1.85 5.60 4.10
C LYS A 53 -2.00 5.04 5.50
N LEU A 54 -0.92 5.04 6.31
CA LEU A 54 -0.95 4.47 7.65
C LEU A 54 -2.12 4.98 8.50
N ALA A 55 -2.38 6.29 8.51
CA ALA A 55 -3.50 6.86 9.26
C ALA A 55 -4.89 6.37 8.79
N ALA A 56 -5.06 6.06 7.49
CA ALA A 56 -6.29 5.46 6.98
C ALA A 56 -6.41 4.00 7.40
N LEU A 57 -5.29 3.27 7.40
CA LEU A 57 -5.24 1.88 7.85
C LEU A 57 -5.48 1.75 9.36
N GLU A 58 -4.94 2.64 10.18
CA GLU A 58 -5.19 2.68 11.62
C GLU A 58 -6.68 2.88 11.95
N LYS A 59 -7.37 3.76 11.22
CA LYS A 59 -8.84 3.92 11.32
C LYS A 59 -9.57 2.63 10.96
N ASP A 60 -9.15 1.96 9.90
CA ASP A 60 -9.73 0.68 9.50
C ASP A 60 -9.48 -0.40 10.57
N LEU A 61 -8.28 -0.49 11.14
CA LEU A 61 -7.96 -1.43 12.22
C LEU A 61 -8.84 -1.21 13.45
N ASP A 62 -9.01 0.04 13.90
CA ASP A 62 -9.91 0.36 15.01
C ASP A 62 -11.37 -0.01 14.70
N TYR A 63 -11.85 0.31 13.49
CA TYR A 63 -13.20 -0.05 13.06
C TYR A 63 -13.43 -1.57 13.14
N TRP A 64 -12.47 -2.35 12.63
CA TRP A 64 -12.53 -3.81 12.62
C TRP A 64 -12.08 -4.48 13.92
N LYS A 65 -11.76 -3.69 14.95
CA LYS A 65 -11.32 -4.15 16.27
C LYS A 65 -10.12 -5.10 16.19
N ILE A 66 -9.14 -4.74 15.37
CA ILE A 66 -7.85 -5.41 15.27
C ILE A 66 -6.86 -4.62 16.11
N ASP A 67 -6.31 -5.25 17.14
CA ASP A 67 -5.24 -4.67 17.95
C ASP A 67 -3.89 -4.85 17.23
N PRO A 68 -3.20 -3.76 16.82
CA PRO A 68 -1.88 -3.85 16.21
C PRO A 68 -0.85 -4.57 17.08
N ALA A 69 -0.97 -4.49 18.41
CA ALA A 69 -0.04 -5.15 19.34
C ALA A 69 -0.20 -6.68 19.37
N SER A 70 -1.33 -7.19 18.87
CA SER A 70 -1.60 -8.62 18.77
C SER A 70 -1.11 -9.25 17.46
N LEU A 71 -0.61 -8.45 16.53
CA LEU A 71 -0.12 -8.94 15.24
C LEU A 71 1.19 -9.72 15.42
N PRO A 72 1.34 -10.89 14.78
CA PRO A 72 2.56 -11.68 14.89
C PRO A 72 3.74 -10.94 14.26
N ASP A 73 4.94 -11.19 14.81
CA ASP A 73 6.19 -10.78 14.19
C ASP A 73 6.35 -11.38 12.79
N LEU A 74 7.19 -10.75 11.97
CA LEU A 74 7.52 -11.25 10.64
C LEU A 74 8.31 -12.55 10.75
N ASN A 75 7.90 -13.58 10.01
CA ASN A 75 8.62 -14.85 9.91
C ASN A 75 9.63 -14.88 8.76
N PHE A 76 9.87 -13.74 8.11
CA PHE A 76 10.78 -13.56 6.99
C PHE A 76 11.51 -12.22 7.13
N GLU A 77 12.63 -12.08 6.43
CA GLU A 77 13.36 -10.82 6.36
C GLU A 77 12.65 -9.84 5.42
N LEU A 78 12.17 -8.73 5.96
CA LEU A 78 11.52 -7.69 5.18
C LEU A 78 12.56 -6.98 4.33
N PHE A 79 12.37 -6.98 3.01
CA PHE A 79 13.17 -6.13 2.15
C PHE A 79 12.88 -4.66 2.43
N VAL A 80 13.94 -3.88 2.67
CA VAL A 80 13.93 -2.42 2.71
C VAL A 80 15.00 -1.96 1.70
N PRO A 81 14.70 -1.04 0.78
CA PRO A 81 15.69 -0.57 -0.17
C PRO A 81 16.86 0.12 0.51
N GLU A 82 17.99 0.21 -0.21
CA GLU A 82 19.12 1.03 0.22
C GLU A 82 18.77 2.53 0.10
N ASN A 83 19.61 3.38 0.70
CA ASN A 83 19.46 4.84 0.60
C ASN A 83 19.85 5.36 -0.79
N ASN A 84 19.03 5.04 -1.78
CA ASN A 84 19.18 5.36 -3.20
C ASN A 84 17.80 5.73 -3.77
N ASP A 85 17.70 6.88 -4.43
CA ASP A 85 16.41 7.41 -4.92
C ASP A 85 15.69 6.44 -5.87
N ALA A 86 16.40 5.72 -6.75
CA ALA A 86 15.79 4.78 -7.67
C ALA A 86 15.19 3.56 -6.97
N GLU A 87 15.89 3.01 -5.97
CA GLU A 87 15.34 1.91 -5.17
C GLU A 87 14.14 2.34 -4.34
N VAL A 88 14.23 3.50 -3.69
CA VAL A 88 13.16 4.04 -2.85
C VAL A 88 11.92 4.34 -3.70
N LEU A 89 12.10 4.96 -4.87
CA LEU A 89 11.00 5.22 -5.81
C LEU A 89 10.41 3.91 -6.39
N GLY A 90 11.23 2.88 -6.63
CA GLY A 90 10.75 1.54 -6.98
C GLY A 90 9.86 0.92 -5.90
N ALA A 91 10.25 1.04 -4.63
CA ALA A 91 9.43 0.58 -3.51
C ALA A 91 8.13 1.38 -3.36
N LEU A 92 8.22 2.71 -3.48
CA LEU A 92 7.06 3.60 -3.45
C LEU A 92 6.10 3.35 -4.61
N TYR A 93 6.59 2.94 -5.79
CA TYR A 93 5.74 2.58 -6.93
C TYR A 93 4.75 1.46 -6.55
N VAL A 94 5.20 0.48 -5.78
CA VAL A 94 4.32 -0.60 -5.29
C VAL A 94 3.27 -0.07 -4.31
N LEU A 95 3.68 0.76 -3.35
CA LEU A 95 2.78 1.30 -2.32
C LEU A 95 1.75 2.29 -2.90
N GLU A 96 2.16 3.14 -3.84
CA GLU A 96 1.26 4.04 -4.59
C GLU A 96 0.37 3.23 -5.54
N GLY A 97 0.94 2.28 -6.27
CA GLY A 97 0.22 1.46 -7.24
C GLY A 97 -0.89 0.62 -6.60
N ALA A 98 -0.72 0.17 -5.36
CA ALA A 98 -1.74 -0.54 -4.60
C ALA A 98 -3.04 0.26 -4.41
N THR A 99 -3.00 1.59 -4.56
CA THR A 99 -4.17 2.47 -4.42
C THR A 99 -4.97 2.68 -5.71
N LEU A 100 -4.41 2.36 -6.88
CA LEU A 100 -5.03 2.66 -8.19
C LEU A 100 -6.38 1.97 -8.41
N GLY A 101 -6.52 0.77 -7.88
CA GLY A 101 -7.78 0.02 -7.90
C GLY A 101 -8.70 0.35 -6.72
N GLY A 102 -8.27 1.19 -5.77
CA GLY A 102 -8.92 1.35 -4.47
C GLY A 102 -10.40 1.70 -4.58
N ASN A 103 -10.74 2.72 -5.37
CA ASN A 103 -12.13 3.15 -5.53
C ASN A 103 -13.02 2.06 -6.16
N VAL A 104 -12.47 1.24 -7.05
CA VAL A 104 -13.19 0.09 -7.66
C VAL A 104 -13.34 -1.02 -6.63
N ILE A 105 -12.25 -1.38 -5.93
CA ILE A 105 -12.24 -2.40 -4.88
C ILE A 105 -13.23 -2.03 -3.77
N LYS A 106 -13.21 -0.78 -3.28
CA LYS A 106 -14.14 -0.28 -2.27
C LYS A 106 -15.59 -0.42 -2.72
N LYS A 107 -15.91 -0.03 -3.95
CA LYS A 107 -17.25 -0.19 -4.52
C LYS A 107 -17.65 -1.66 -4.65
N SER A 108 -16.73 -2.54 -5.05
CA SER A 108 -16.99 -3.98 -5.16
C SER A 108 -17.23 -4.62 -3.79
N ILE A 109 -16.40 -4.30 -2.78
CA ILE A 109 -16.58 -4.77 -1.41
C ILE A 109 -17.94 -4.33 -0.86
N LEU A 110 -18.33 -3.06 -1.05
CA LEU A 110 -19.62 -2.54 -0.56
C LEU A 110 -20.87 -3.13 -1.25
N LYS A 111 -20.71 -3.81 -2.40
CA LYS A 111 -21.82 -4.56 -3.01
C LYS A 111 -22.07 -5.89 -2.31
N ASN A 112 -21.10 -6.41 -1.57
CA ASN A 112 -21.28 -7.60 -0.76
C ASN A 112 -22.18 -7.25 0.45
N PRO A 113 -23.27 -8.01 0.70
CA PRO A 113 -24.16 -7.80 1.83
C PRO A 113 -23.44 -7.72 3.20
N ASP A 114 -22.37 -8.49 3.39
CA ASP A 114 -21.58 -8.51 4.64
C ASP A 114 -20.87 -7.17 4.91
N PHE A 115 -20.73 -6.31 3.90
CA PHE A 115 -20.03 -5.04 3.98
C PHE A 115 -20.90 -3.82 3.67
N ALA A 116 -22.17 -4.00 3.29
CA ALA A 116 -23.05 -2.92 2.83
C ALA A 116 -23.13 -1.72 3.81
N TYR A 117 -22.97 -1.99 5.11
CA TYR A 117 -23.00 -0.98 6.18
C TYR A 117 -21.61 -0.68 6.79
N HIS A 118 -20.52 -1.15 6.16
CA HIS A 118 -19.15 -1.08 6.68
C HIS A 118 -18.22 -0.13 5.89
N LYS A 119 -18.77 0.91 5.25
CA LYS A 119 -18.00 1.90 4.49
C LYS A 119 -16.90 2.60 5.30
N ASP A 120 -17.12 2.75 6.60
CA ASP A 120 -16.24 3.46 7.53
C ASP A 120 -15.04 2.61 7.97
N GLY A 121 -15.02 1.32 7.61
CA GLY A 121 -13.87 0.43 7.75
C GLY A 121 -13.15 0.14 6.44
N LEU A 122 -13.32 1.00 5.42
CA LEU A 122 -12.70 0.88 4.09
C LEU A 122 -11.99 2.20 3.71
N ASN A 123 -11.37 2.89 4.67
CA ASN A 123 -10.69 4.16 4.47
C ASN A 123 -9.47 4.00 3.56
N TYR A 124 -8.67 2.93 3.72
CA TYR A 124 -7.50 2.65 2.89
C TYR A 124 -7.83 2.62 1.39
N TYR A 125 -8.89 1.90 1.01
CA TYR A 125 -9.31 1.78 -0.38
C TYR A 125 -9.94 3.07 -0.96
N GLY A 126 -10.11 4.12 -0.15
CA GLY A 126 -10.56 5.43 -0.59
C GLY A 126 -9.60 6.56 -0.24
N VAL A 127 -8.35 6.25 0.12
CA VAL A 127 -7.43 7.19 0.79
C VAL A 127 -7.19 8.49 0.01
N TYR A 128 -7.20 8.42 -1.33
CA TYR A 128 -7.01 9.58 -2.19
C TYR A 128 -8.29 10.15 -2.80
N GLY A 129 -9.44 9.49 -2.61
CA GLY A 129 -10.71 9.92 -3.20
C GLY A 129 -10.59 10.29 -4.68
N ASP A 130 -10.97 11.54 -5.00
CA ASP A 130 -10.93 12.09 -6.36
C ASP A 130 -9.52 12.52 -6.81
N GLU A 131 -8.57 12.69 -5.87
CA GLU A 131 -7.19 13.07 -6.18
C GLU A 131 -6.34 11.91 -6.70
N LEU A 132 -6.80 10.66 -6.58
CA LEU A 132 -6.07 9.44 -6.94
C LEU A 132 -5.36 9.54 -8.29
N SER A 133 -6.09 9.96 -9.34
CA SER A 133 -5.52 10.04 -10.70
C SER A 133 -4.43 11.10 -10.79
N SER A 134 -4.61 12.24 -10.14
CA SER A 134 -3.63 13.33 -10.15
C SER A 134 -2.36 12.96 -9.39
N LYS A 135 -2.50 12.36 -8.20
CA LYS A 135 -1.37 11.90 -7.37
C LYS A 135 -0.59 10.80 -8.05
N TRP A 136 -1.26 9.88 -8.75
CA TRP A 136 -0.57 8.85 -9.53
C TRP A 136 0.23 9.44 -10.70
N LYS A 137 -0.38 10.32 -11.49
CA LYS A 137 0.32 10.96 -12.63
C LYS A 137 1.53 11.76 -12.16
N MET A 138 1.39 12.51 -11.06
CA MET A 138 2.50 13.23 -10.43
C MET A 138 3.61 12.28 -9.99
N PHE A 139 3.26 11.14 -9.38
CA PHE A 139 4.24 10.14 -8.98
C PHE A 139 5.02 9.59 -10.18
N VAL A 140 4.33 9.18 -11.24
CA VAL A 140 4.96 8.64 -12.46
C VAL A 140 5.82 9.70 -13.15
N ALA A 141 5.39 10.96 -13.18
CA ALA A 141 6.19 12.05 -13.74
C ALA A 141 7.52 12.22 -13.00
N VAL A 142 7.49 12.33 -11.67
CA VAL A 142 8.70 12.44 -10.85
C VAL A 142 9.60 11.21 -10.97
N LEU A 143 9.01 10.00 -11.00
CA LEU A 143 9.75 8.75 -11.21
C LEU A 143 10.53 8.79 -12.53
N ASN A 144 9.88 9.15 -13.63
CA ASN A 144 10.49 9.21 -14.96
C ASN A 144 11.53 10.34 -15.10
N GLU A 145 11.38 11.43 -14.36
CA GLU A 145 12.36 12.52 -14.33
C GLU A 145 13.58 12.19 -13.47
N THR A 146 13.39 11.43 -12.39
CA THR A 146 14.42 11.17 -11.38
C THR A 146 15.27 9.95 -11.73
N VAL A 147 14.64 8.85 -12.13
CA VAL A 147 15.35 7.60 -12.40
C VAL A 147 15.87 7.63 -13.83
N THR A 148 17.18 7.47 -13.98
CA THR A 148 17.85 7.46 -15.29
C THR A 148 18.18 6.04 -15.74
N GLU A 149 18.50 5.85 -17.02
CA GLU A 149 18.75 4.54 -17.63
C GLU A 149 19.68 3.61 -16.83
N PRO A 150 20.82 4.08 -16.27
CA PRO A 150 21.69 3.24 -15.44
C PRO A 150 21.02 2.64 -14.19
N ASP A 151 19.96 3.26 -13.69
CA ASP A 151 19.27 2.86 -12.46
C ASP A 151 17.91 2.18 -12.70
N TYR A 152 17.50 1.96 -13.96
CA TYR A 152 16.23 1.31 -14.27
C TYR A 152 16.12 -0.09 -13.69
N GLU A 153 17.15 -0.93 -13.86
CA GLU A 153 17.14 -2.30 -13.32
C GLU A 153 17.04 -2.29 -11.79
N ARG A 154 17.78 -1.39 -11.13
CA ARG A 154 17.75 -1.21 -9.68
C ARG A 154 16.37 -0.80 -9.17
N CYS A 155 15.73 0.16 -9.84
CA CYS A 155 14.35 0.57 -9.55
C CYS A 155 13.36 -0.59 -9.70
N ILE A 156 13.43 -1.34 -10.80
CA ILE A 156 12.57 -2.48 -11.08
C ILE A 156 12.78 -3.60 -10.04
N GLU A 157 14.03 -3.90 -9.70
CA GLU A 157 14.36 -4.91 -8.70
C GLU A 157 13.80 -4.54 -7.32
N SER A 158 13.95 -3.28 -6.90
CA SER A 158 13.38 -2.80 -5.64
C SER A 158 11.84 -2.90 -5.62
N ALA A 159 11.18 -2.53 -6.73
CA ALA A 159 9.73 -2.70 -6.86
C ALA A 159 9.33 -4.18 -6.72
N ASN A 160 10.02 -5.09 -7.40
CA ASN A 160 9.74 -6.52 -7.32
C ASN A 160 9.98 -7.09 -5.91
N LYS A 161 11.08 -6.72 -5.25
CA LYS A 161 11.37 -7.14 -3.87
C LYS A 161 10.34 -6.59 -2.87
N THR A 162 9.90 -5.35 -3.07
CA THR A 162 8.82 -4.75 -2.27
C THR A 162 7.49 -5.46 -2.48
N PHE A 163 7.17 -5.84 -3.72
CA PHE A 163 5.98 -6.66 -4.00
C PHE A 163 6.09 -8.06 -3.38
N ASN A 164 7.29 -8.65 -3.34
CA ASN A 164 7.52 -9.93 -2.67
C ASN A 164 7.26 -9.86 -1.15
N ASN A 165 7.52 -8.72 -0.49
CA ASN A 165 7.12 -8.52 0.91
C ASN A 165 5.60 -8.71 1.09
N LEU A 166 4.77 -8.15 0.19
CA LEU A 166 3.31 -8.34 0.22
C LEU A 166 2.92 -9.81 0.03
N ILE A 167 3.61 -10.54 -0.84
CA ILE A 167 3.40 -11.98 -1.07
C ILE A 167 3.73 -12.77 0.20
N HIS A 168 4.88 -12.51 0.83
CA HIS A 168 5.29 -13.18 2.06
C HIS A 168 4.34 -12.90 3.22
N LEU A 169 3.94 -11.63 3.41
CA LEU A 169 2.91 -11.25 4.39
C LEU A 169 1.60 -11.99 4.13
N THR A 170 1.15 -12.04 2.87
CA THR A 170 -0.08 -12.76 2.52
C THR A 170 0.01 -14.24 2.91
N LYS A 171 1.14 -14.90 2.65
CA LYS A 171 1.34 -16.31 3.03
C LYS A 171 1.38 -16.50 4.55
N GLN A 172 1.99 -15.57 5.29
CA GLN A 172 2.05 -15.62 6.76
C GLN A 172 0.66 -15.53 7.41
N HIS A 173 -0.28 -14.80 6.78
CA HIS A 173 -1.62 -14.58 7.31
C HIS A 173 -2.72 -15.42 6.63
N GLN A 174 -2.35 -16.42 5.81
CA GLN A 174 -3.29 -17.38 5.20
C GLN A 174 -3.65 -18.51 6.17
#